data_AF-A0A3B0U4I9-F1
#
_entry.id   AF-A0A3B0U4I9-F1
#
_cell.length_a   1.000
_cell.length_b   1.000
_cell.length_c   1.000
_cell.angle_alpha   90.00
_cell.angle_beta   90.00
_cell.angle_gamma   90.00
#
_symmetry.space_group_name_H-M   'P 1'
#
loop_
_entity.id
_entity.type
_entity.pdbx_description
1 polymer ?
#
loop_
_entity_poly.entity_id
_entity_poly.type
_entity_poly.pdbx_seq_one_letter_code
_entity_poly.pdbx_strand_id
1 'polypeptide(L)'
;MKQKTIKENISLSGIGLHTGSEINLTLKPAQENEGINFIRTDVEGSPVIKAIPDNIHSEIKIPRCTSVNCGDVIIHTVEHFLSALRGVGIDNINIEIDGNELPGLDGSAKEYVEALKTAGIKELDENAQCYSVVEPVGVEHNGSFIYIVPSNDFKVSYTLDYDHSFLKSQYFSRVIDEEVFEKEIAPCRTFCLEKEAQELIRGGLGKGAN
;
A
#
# COMPACT_ATOMS: atom_id res chain seq x y z
N MET A 1 4.19 -17.95 -13.41
CA MET A 1 4.25 -17.97 -11.93
C MET A 1 2.90 -18.42 -11.42
N LYS A 2 2.85 -19.17 -10.32
CA LYS A 2 1.60 -19.55 -9.65
C LYS A 2 1.14 -18.42 -8.74
N GLN A 3 -0.17 -18.34 -8.49
CA GLN A 3 -0.72 -17.42 -7.51
C GLN A 3 -0.21 -17.76 -6.11
N LYS A 4 -0.09 -16.76 -5.25
CA LYS A 4 0.32 -16.94 -3.85
C LYS A 4 -0.68 -16.33 -2.88
N THR A 5 -0.79 -16.95 -1.71
CA THR A 5 -1.50 -16.49 -0.52
C THR A 5 -0.63 -16.76 0.72
N ILE A 6 -1.04 -16.31 1.90
CA ILE A 6 -0.41 -16.72 3.17
C ILE A 6 -0.86 -18.14 3.58
N LYS A 7 -0.07 -18.83 4.43
CA LYS A 7 -0.40 -20.17 4.95
C LYS A 7 -1.33 -20.10 6.15
N GLU A 8 -0.98 -19.26 7.12
CA GLU A 8 -1.67 -19.14 8.40
C GLU A 8 -2.24 -17.74 8.58
N ASN A 9 -3.23 -17.60 9.45
CA ASN A 9 -3.73 -16.28 9.84
C ASN A 9 -2.67 -15.55 10.69
N ILE A 10 -2.57 -14.24 10.53
CA ILE A 10 -1.75 -13.39 11.40
C ILE A 10 -2.45 -12.07 11.66
N SER A 11 -2.27 -11.53 12.85
CA SER A 11 -2.84 -10.24 13.23
C SER A 11 -1.75 -9.21 13.51
N LEU A 12 -2.04 -7.96 13.17
CA LEU A 12 -1.24 -6.77 13.43
C LEU A 12 -2.12 -5.73 14.08
N SER A 13 -1.57 -4.98 15.03
CA SER A 13 -2.26 -3.86 15.65
C SER A 13 -1.38 -2.63 15.60
N GLY A 14 -1.97 -1.46 15.41
CA GLY A 14 -1.22 -0.21 15.39
C GLY A 14 -2.13 1.01 15.36
N ILE A 15 -1.52 2.19 15.29
CA ILE A 15 -2.23 3.47 15.28
C ILE A 15 -2.32 3.97 13.83
N GLY A 16 -3.49 4.44 13.41
CA GLY A 16 -3.70 5.05 12.10
C GLY A 16 -2.97 6.38 12.01
N LEU A 17 -2.21 6.59 10.95
CA LEU A 17 -1.35 7.78 10.79
C LEU A 17 -2.17 9.08 10.85
N HIS A 18 -3.29 9.12 10.13
CA HIS A 18 -4.12 10.31 10.03
C HIS A 18 -5.18 10.39 11.13
N THR A 19 -5.87 9.27 11.39
CA THR A 19 -7.01 9.20 12.32
C THR A 19 -6.57 9.21 13.79
N GLY A 20 -5.41 8.63 14.09
CA GLY A 20 -4.96 8.37 15.46
C GLY A 20 -5.73 7.24 16.15
N SER A 21 -6.56 6.49 15.41
CA SER A 21 -7.33 5.37 15.96
C SER A 21 -6.44 4.14 16.13
N GLU A 22 -6.69 3.37 17.19
CA GLU A 22 -6.18 2.00 17.28
C GLU A 22 -6.91 1.13 16.27
N ILE A 23 -6.14 0.39 15.46
CA ILE A 23 -6.63 -0.46 14.38
C ILE A 23 -6.04 -1.85 14.58
N ASN A 24 -6.89 -2.86 14.48
CA ASN A 24 -6.55 -4.26 14.42
C ASN A 24 -6.82 -4.79 13.02
N LEU A 25 -5.80 -5.44 12.48
CA LEU A 25 -5.78 -6.06 11.18
C LEU A 25 -5.60 -7.57 11.37
N THR A 26 -6.43 -8.38 10.71
CA THR A 26 -6.24 -9.83 10.63
C THR A 26 -6.14 -10.24 9.17
N LEU A 27 -4.98 -10.78 8.82
CA LEU A 27 -4.67 -11.31 7.51
C LEU A 27 -5.06 -12.79 7.46
N LYS A 28 -5.80 -13.17 6.43
CA LYS A 28 -6.27 -14.55 6.23
C LYS A 28 -5.94 -15.04 4.82
N PRO A 29 -5.63 -16.34 4.66
CA PRO A 29 -5.53 -16.93 3.33
C PRO A 29 -6.81 -16.71 2.52
N ALA A 30 -6.66 -16.52 1.22
CA ALA A 30 -7.78 -16.42 0.28
C ALA A 30 -7.63 -17.49 -0.82
N GLN A 31 -8.75 -17.86 -1.44
CA GLN A 31 -8.73 -18.81 -2.56
C GLN A 31 -8.17 -18.16 -3.82
N GLU A 32 -7.91 -19.02 -4.80
CA GLU A 32 -7.47 -18.62 -6.13
C GLU A 32 -8.43 -17.63 -6.78
N ASN A 33 -7.88 -16.61 -7.42
CA ASN A 33 -8.62 -15.56 -8.11
C ASN A 33 -9.53 -14.69 -7.22
N GLU A 34 -9.44 -14.81 -5.89
CA GLU A 34 -10.16 -13.88 -4.99
C GLU A 34 -9.55 -12.48 -5.02
N GLY A 35 -8.23 -12.37 -5.24
CA GLY A 35 -7.49 -11.12 -5.19
C GLY A 35 -7.27 -10.60 -3.77
N ILE A 36 -7.00 -9.30 -3.67
CA ILE A 36 -6.76 -8.59 -2.41
C ILE A 36 -8.07 -7.94 -1.95
N ASN A 37 -8.62 -8.41 -0.83
CA ASN A 37 -9.93 -7.98 -0.33
C ASN A 37 -9.82 -7.40 1.08
N PHE A 38 -10.18 -6.13 1.24
CA PHE A 38 -10.36 -5.55 2.56
C PHE A 38 -11.80 -5.78 3.06
N ILE A 39 -11.95 -6.14 4.33
CA ILE A 39 -13.22 -6.50 4.96
C ILE A 39 -13.35 -5.64 6.23
N ARG A 40 -14.29 -4.69 6.22
CA ARG A 40 -14.54 -3.79 7.37
C ARG A 40 -15.41 -4.49 8.41
N THR A 41 -14.78 -5.12 9.40
CA THR A 41 -15.49 -5.95 10.40
C THR A 41 -16.25 -5.13 11.44
N ASP A 42 -15.90 -3.85 11.59
CA ASP A 42 -16.58 -2.88 12.44
C ASP A 42 -17.87 -2.31 11.84
N VAL A 43 -18.14 -2.59 10.55
CA VAL A 43 -19.32 -2.12 9.83
C VAL A 43 -20.32 -3.27 9.67
N GLU A 44 -21.62 -3.00 9.90
CA GLU A 44 -22.69 -3.99 9.75
C GLU A 44 -22.66 -4.62 8.35
N GLY A 45 -22.74 -5.95 8.30
CA GLY A 45 -22.66 -6.73 7.06
C GLY A 45 -21.24 -6.99 6.55
N SER A 46 -20.20 -6.49 7.23
CA SER A 46 -18.77 -6.70 6.89
C SER A 46 -18.46 -6.48 5.40
N PRO A 47 -18.73 -5.26 4.88
CA PRO A 47 -18.58 -4.95 3.47
C PRO A 47 -17.15 -5.21 2.98
N VAL A 48 -17.06 -5.76 1.77
CA VAL A 48 -15.80 -6.11 1.12
C VAL A 48 -15.43 -5.04 0.10
N ILE A 49 -14.21 -4.53 0.19
CA ILE A 49 -13.61 -3.59 -0.75
C ILE A 49 -12.43 -4.30 -1.45
N LYS A 50 -12.59 -4.58 -2.74
CA LYS A 50 -11.51 -5.15 -3.55
C LYS A 50 -10.44 -4.09 -3.82
N ALA A 51 -9.16 -4.43 -3.69
CA ALA A 51 -8.05 -3.52 -4.02
C ALA A 51 -7.82 -3.49 -5.55
N ILE A 52 -8.74 -2.86 -6.28
CA ILE A 52 -8.70 -2.70 -7.73
C ILE A 52 -8.82 -1.21 -8.11
N PRO A 53 -8.35 -0.80 -9.30
CA PRO A 53 -8.42 0.61 -9.73
C PRO A 53 -9.82 1.22 -9.65
N ASP A 54 -10.86 0.47 -9.98
CA ASP A 54 -12.26 0.91 -9.96
C ASP A 54 -12.76 1.31 -8.57
N ASN A 55 -12.11 0.81 -7.52
CA ASN A 55 -12.45 1.11 -6.13
C ASN A 55 -11.56 2.20 -5.52
N ILE A 56 -10.68 2.83 -6.29
CA ILE A 56 -9.88 3.97 -5.80
C ILE A 56 -10.83 5.12 -5.49
N HIS A 57 -10.79 5.61 -4.25
CA HIS A 57 -11.61 6.70 -3.81
C HIS A 57 -11.07 8.03 -4.32
N SER A 58 -11.76 8.62 -5.30
CA SER A 58 -11.34 9.86 -5.97
C SER A 58 -11.59 11.13 -5.15
N GLU A 59 -12.46 11.08 -4.14
CA GLU A 59 -12.77 12.23 -3.28
C GLU A 59 -11.80 12.27 -2.09
N ILE A 60 -10.68 12.95 -2.30
CA ILE A 60 -9.60 13.02 -1.32
C ILE A 60 -9.98 13.98 -0.19
N LYS A 61 -10.73 13.49 0.82
CA LYS A 61 -10.91 14.20 2.09
C LYS A 61 -9.67 14.14 2.99
N ILE A 62 -8.85 13.10 2.81
CA ILE A 62 -7.56 12.92 3.50
C ILE A 62 -6.45 12.97 2.44
N PRO A 63 -5.75 14.11 2.29
CA PRO A 63 -4.70 14.25 1.31
C PRO A 63 -3.46 13.43 1.67
N ARG A 64 -2.62 13.16 0.67
CA ARG A 64 -1.34 12.42 0.78
C ARG A 64 -1.46 10.94 1.18
N CYS A 65 -2.57 10.30 0.87
CA CYS A 65 -2.67 8.84 0.93
C CYS A 65 -3.52 8.28 -0.23
N THR A 66 -3.41 6.98 -0.48
CA THR A 66 -4.34 6.26 -1.36
C THR A 66 -5.46 5.69 -0.52
N SER A 67 -6.70 5.89 -0.96
CA SER A 67 -7.89 5.35 -0.30
C SER A 67 -8.69 4.48 -1.27
N VAL A 68 -9.34 3.46 -0.74
CA VAL A 68 -10.24 2.58 -1.49
C VAL A 68 -11.63 2.60 -0.86
N ASN A 69 -12.68 2.46 -1.66
CA ASN A 69 -14.05 2.46 -1.16
C ASN A 69 -14.98 1.47 -1.88
N CYS A 70 -16.07 1.12 -1.19
CA CYS A 70 -17.23 0.46 -1.75
C CYS A 70 -18.47 1.14 -1.16
N GLY A 71 -19.21 1.88 -1.99
CA GLY A 71 -20.22 2.83 -1.49
C GLY A 71 -19.59 3.85 -0.55
N ASP A 72 -20.22 4.04 0.62
CA ASP A 72 -19.78 4.99 1.66
C ASP A 72 -18.69 4.43 2.60
N VAL A 73 -18.31 3.16 2.42
CA VAL A 73 -17.32 2.49 3.27
C VAL A 73 -15.94 2.69 2.65
N ILE A 74 -15.04 3.33 3.41
CA ILE A 74 -13.74 3.76 2.94
C ILE A 74 -12.63 3.18 3.83
N ILE A 75 -11.49 2.86 3.23
CA ILE A 75 -10.24 2.55 3.91
C ILE A 75 -9.14 3.45 3.36
N HIS A 76 -8.46 4.15 4.26
CA HIS A 76 -7.37 5.07 3.96
C HIS A 76 -5.99 4.40 4.12
N THR A 77 -4.99 4.97 3.46
CA THR A 77 -3.56 4.65 3.67
C THR A 77 -3.20 3.21 3.32
N VAL A 78 -3.73 2.70 2.20
CA VAL A 78 -3.51 1.29 1.77
C VAL A 78 -2.14 1.06 1.10
N GLU A 79 -1.47 2.11 0.66
CA GLU A 79 -0.31 2.06 -0.24
C GLU A 79 0.90 1.29 0.31
N HIS A 80 1.25 1.44 1.59
CA HIS A 80 2.40 0.73 2.17
C HIS A 80 2.12 -0.78 2.28
N PHE A 81 0.89 -1.13 2.66
CA PHE A 81 0.48 -2.52 2.76
C PHE A 81 0.39 -3.18 1.38
N LEU A 82 -0.19 -2.51 0.38
CA LEU A 82 -0.22 -2.99 -1.00
C LEU A 82 1.19 -3.13 -1.60
N SER A 83 2.09 -2.20 -1.25
CA SER A 83 3.51 -2.29 -1.60
C SER A 83 4.16 -3.54 -1.00
N ALA A 84 3.92 -3.81 0.29
CA ALA A 84 4.41 -5.02 0.97
C ALA A 84 3.91 -6.30 0.31
N LEU A 85 2.61 -6.40 0.01
CA LEU A 85 2.01 -7.55 -0.69
C LEU A 85 2.69 -7.78 -2.04
N ARG A 86 2.91 -6.72 -2.82
CA ARG A 86 3.61 -6.83 -4.11
C ARG A 86 5.06 -7.26 -3.94
N GLY A 87 5.75 -6.73 -2.92
CA GLY A 87 7.13 -7.04 -2.61
C GLY A 87 7.37 -8.51 -2.28
N VAL A 88 6.45 -9.13 -1.52
CA VAL A 88 6.50 -10.58 -1.19
C VAL A 88 5.77 -11.46 -2.22
N GLY A 89 5.12 -10.85 -3.22
CA GLY A 89 4.43 -11.54 -4.31
C GLY A 89 3.12 -12.23 -3.91
N ILE A 90 2.33 -11.67 -2.97
CA ILE A 90 1.01 -12.20 -2.61
C ILE A 90 -0.04 -11.72 -3.63
N ASP A 91 -0.82 -12.66 -4.17
CA ASP A 91 -1.90 -12.39 -5.15
C ASP A 91 -3.29 -12.39 -4.49
N ASN A 92 -3.52 -13.31 -3.55
CA ASN A 92 -4.81 -13.49 -2.89
C ASN A 92 -4.66 -13.38 -1.38
N ILE A 93 -5.47 -12.54 -0.74
CA ILE A 93 -5.49 -12.36 0.70
C ILE A 93 -6.78 -11.67 1.14
N ASN A 94 -7.36 -12.12 2.25
CA ASN A 94 -8.48 -11.46 2.92
C ASN A 94 -7.95 -10.68 4.13
N ILE A 95 -8.27 -9.39 4.19
CA ILE A 95 -7.79 -8.45 5.20
C ILE A 95 -8.97 -7.95 6.01
N GLU A 96 -9.17 -8.53 7.19
CA GLU A 96 -10.15 -8.04 8.15
C GLU A 96 -9.57 -6.85 8.92
N ILE A 97 -10.31 -5.76 8.99
CA ILE A 97 -9.89 -4.52 9.63
C ILE A 97 -11.07 -3.88 10.36
N ASP A 98 -10.83 -3.42 11.59
CA ASP A 98 -11.83 -2.83 12.48
C ASP A 98 -11.77 -1.29 12.52
N GLY A 99 -11.27 -0.68 11.44
CA GLY A 99 -11.12 0.76 11.30
C GLY A 99 -11.08 1.19 9.83
N ASN A 100 -11.17 2.50 9.60
CA ASN A 100 -11.20 3.10 8.26
C ASN A 100 -9.81 3.53 7.75
N GLU A 101 -8.73 3.08 8.36
CA GLU A 101 -7.36 3.38 7.98
C GLU A 101 -6.47 2.18 8.33
N LEU A 102 -5.42 1.91 7.54
CA LEU A 102 -4.41 0.91 7.89
C LEU A 102 -3.48 1.43 9.01
N PRO A 103 -2.94 0.57 9.89
CA PRO A 103 -2.01 1.02 10.91
C PRO A 103 -0.74 1.61 10.28
N GLY A 104 -0.28 2.75 10.80
CA GLY A 104 0.91 3.44 10.31
C GLY A 104 2.21 2.71 10.63
N LEU A 105 2.24 1.91 11.71
CA LEU A 105 3.42 1.17 12.19
C LEU A 105 4.64 2.10 12.30
N ASP A 106 5.83 1.68 11.88
CA ASP A 106 7.01 2.57 11.81
C ASP A 106 6.98 3.58 10.64
N GLY A 107 5.91 3.60 9.84
CA GLY A 107 5.75 4.45 8.67
C GLY A 107 6.35 3.87 7.39
N SER A 108 6.84 2.63 7.40
CA SER A 108 7.35 1.90 6.23
C SER A 108 6.51 0.66 5.91
N ALA A 109 6.98 -0.18 4.98
CA ALA A 109 6.36 -1.47 4.66
C ALA A 109 6.99 -2.64 5.44
N LYS A 110 8.04 -2.39 6.22
CA LYS A 110 8.88 -3.41 6.86
C LYS A 110 8.08 -4.36 7.74
N GLU A 111 7.33 -3.83 8.70
CA GLU A 111 6.57 -4.65 9.65
C GLU A 111 5.46 -5.48 8.96
N TYR A 112 4.88 -4.96 7.87
CA TYR A 112 3.96 -5.72 7.03
C TYR A 112 4.66 -6.90 6.35
N VAL A 113 5.85 -6.68 5.77
CA VAL A 113 6.66 -7.76 5.17
C VAL A 113 7.00 -8.82 6.21
N GLU A 114 7.45 -8.42 7.40
CA GLU A 114 7.78 -9.34 8.50
C GLU A 114 6.57 -10.21 8.90
N ALA A 115 5.38 -9.61 9.01
CA ALA A 115 4.16 -10.34 9.30
C ALA A 115 3.77 -11.33 8.20
N LEU A 116 3.80 -10.90 6.93
CA LEU A 116 3.48 -11.75 5.77
C LEU A 116 4.45 -12.95 5.68
N LYS A 117 5.74 -12.74 5.91
CA LYS A 117 6.75 -13.81 5.93
C LYS A 117 6.56 -14.75 7.13
N THR A 118 6.19 -14.21 8.29
CA THR A 118 5.88 -15.00 9.49
C THR A 118 4.67 -15.90 9.29
N ALA A 119 3.61 -15.38 8.66
CA ALA A 119 2.43 -16.17 8.28
C ALA A 119 2.75 -17.27 7.25
N GLY A 120 3.90 -17.16 6.57
CA GLY A 120 4.37 -18.09 5.56
C GLY A 120 3.64 -17.94 4.23
N ILE A 121 4.34 -18.15 3.12
CA ILE A 121 3.79 -17.98 1.77
C ILE A 121 3.45 -19.35 1.17
N LYS A 122 2.26 -19.48 0.61
CA LYS A 122 1.72 -20.68 -0.05
C LYS A 122 1.46 -20.40 -1.52
N GLU A 123 2.02 -21.22 -2.40
CA GLU A 123 1.61 -21.26 -3.81
C GLU A 123 0.28 -21.99 -3.96
N LEU A 124 -0.53 -21.51 -4.90
CA LEU A 124 -1.80 -22.07 -5.32
C LEU A 124 -1.65 -22.74 -6.70
N ASP A 125 -2.67 -23.47 -7.14
CA ASP A 125 -2.65 -24.21 -8.41
C ASP A 125 -2.90 -23.30 -9.62
N GLU A 126 -3.62 -22.19 -9.46
CA GLU A 126 -3.88 -21.24 -10.54
C GLU A 126 -2.69 -20.35 -10.91
N ASN A 127 -2.64 -19.93 -12.17
CA ASN A 127 -1.58 -19.05 -12.66
C ASN A 127 -1.82 -17.59 -12.23
N ALA A 128 -0.75 -16.90 -11.83
CA ALA A 128 -0.82 -15.47 -11.50
C ALA A 128 -1.07 -14.64 -12.77
N GLN A 129 -1.97 -13.66 -12.67
CA GLN A 129 -2.19 -12.70 -13.76
C GLN A 129 -1.02 -11.72 -13.80
N CYS A 130 -0.40 -11.59 -14.97
CA CYS A 130 0.69 -10.65 -15.21
C CYS A 130 0.28 -9.70 -16.33
N TYR A 131 0.49 -8.40 -16.12
CA TYR A 131 0.27 -7.39 -17.13
C TYR A 131 1.61 -7.03 -17.78
N SER A 132 1.62 -6.94 -19.11
CA SER A 132 2.77 -6.51 -19.89
C SER A 132 2.45 -5.22 -20.61
N VAL A 133 3.37 -4.26 -20.51
CA VAL A 133 3.25 -2.95 -21.17
C VAL A 133 3.77 -3.12 -22.58
N VAL A 134 2.88 -2.97 -23.56
CA VAL A 134 3.21 -3.14 -24.98
C VAL A 134 3.56 -1.82 -25.68
N GLU A 135 3.10 -0.71 -25.13
CA GLU A 135 3.35 0.65 -25.63
C GLU A 135 3.54 1.62 -24.44
N PRO A 136 4.34 2.70 -24.61
CA PRO A 136 4.47 3.73 -23.58
C PRO A 136 3.13 4.37 -23.21
N VAL A 137 2.86 4.51 -21.91
CA VAL A 137 1.73 5.25 -21.37
C VAL A 137 2.25 6.26 -20.35
N GLY A 138 1.70 7.47 -20.37
CA GLY A 138 2.15 8.55 -19.50
C GLY A 138 1.05 9.52 -19.14
N VAL A 139 1.19 10.10 -17.96
CA VAL A 139 0.35 11.20 -17.49
C VAL A 139 1.26 12.28 -16.89
N GLU A 140 0.89 13.53 -17.14
CA GLU A 140 1.53 14.71 -16.58
C GLU A 140 0.47 15.58 -15.91
N HIS A 141 0.78 16.07 -14.71
CA HIS A 141 -0.07 16.99 -13.99
C HIS A 141 0.76 17.92 -13.10
N ASN A 142 0.59 19.23 -13.26
CA ASN A 142 1.25 20.27 -12.44
C ASN A 142 2.77 20.07 -12.29
N GLY A 143 3.46 19.73 -13.39
CA GLY A 143 4.91 19.50 -13.40
C GLY A 143 5.36 18.16 -12.81
N SER A 144 4.44 17.33 -12.30
CA SER A 144 4.70 15.94 -11.94
C SER A 144 4.31 15.02 -13.09
N PHE A 145 5.02 13.91 -13.26
CA PHE A 145 4.71 12.94 -14.30
C PHE A 145 4.92 11.50 -13.83
N ILE A 146 4.14 10.58 -14.42
CA ILE A 146 4.33 9.14 -14.29
C ILE A 146 4.32 8.58 -15.71
N TYR A 147 5.36 7.82 -16.04
CA TYR A 147 5.48 7.10 -17.31
C TYR A 147 5.73 5.63 -17.04
N ILE A 148 5.08 4.78 -17.83
CA ILE A 148 5.35 3.36 -17.90
C ILE A 148 5.69 3.01 -19.35
N VAL A 149 6.77 2.27 -19.55
CA VAL A 149 7.29 1.93 -20.88
C VAL A 149 7.52 0.42 -20.98
N PRO A 150 7.48 -0.17 -22.20
CA PRO A 150 7.76 -1.59 -22.38
C PRO A 150 9.14 -1.96 -21.85
N SER A 151 9.20 -3.05 -21.07
CA SER A 151 10.41 -3.59 -20.46
C SER A 151 10.23 -5.07 -20.17
N ASN A 152 11.32 -5.84 -20.25
CA ASN A 152 11.34 -7.24 -19.81
C ASN A 152 11.44 -7.36 -18.27
N ASP A 153 11.92 -6.30 -17.62
CA ASP A 153 12.12 -6.23 -16.18
C ASP A 153 11.10 -5.28 -15.54
N PHE A 154 10.65 -5.61 -14.32
CA PHE A 154 9.93 -4.66 -13.48
C PHE A 154 10.92 -3.68 -12.84
N LYS A 155 11.18 -2.58 -13.55
CA LYS A 155 12.12 -1.53 -13.13
C LYS A 155 11.36 -0.29 -12.69
N VAL A 156 11.69 0.22 -11.50
CA VAL A 156 11.13 1.48 -10.98
C VAL A 156 12.24 2.52 -10.94
N SER A 157 11.94 3.67 -11.55
CA SER A 157 12.76 4.89 -11.45
C SER A 157 11.92 5.99 -10.82
N TYR A 158 12.46 6.67 -9.82
CA TYR A 158 11.77 7.76 -9.13
C TYR A 158 12.73 8.94 -8.98
N THR A 159 12.25 10.12 -9.39
CA THR A 159 12.95 11.38 -9.14
C THR A 159 12.16 12.15 -8.10
N LEU A 160 12.79 12.41 -6.96
CA LEU A 160 12.25 13.33 -5.97
C LEU A 160 12.82 14.70 -6.27
N ASP A 161 11.97 15.72 -6.38
CA ASP A 161 12.40 17.11 -6.55
C ASP A 161 11.57 18.03 -5.66
N TYR A 162 12.15 18.44 -4.53
CA TYR A 162 11.54 19.43 -3.64
C TYR A 162 12.23 20.78 -3.84
N ASP A 163 11.43 21.85 -3.91
CA ASP A 163 11.92 23.21 -3.78
C ASP A 163 12.29 23.50 -2.31
N HIS A 164 13.37 22.87 -1.84
CA HIS A 164 13.84 22.97 -0.47
C HIS A 164 15.36 23.14 -0.40
N SER A 165 15.82 23.89 0.60
CA SER A 165 17.25 24.20 0.77
C SER A 165 18.08 22.95 1.08
N PHE A 166 17.51 22.02 1.86
CA PHE A 166 18.18 20.79 2.30
C PHE A 166 17.81 19.55 1.47
N LEU A 167 16.57 19.46 1.01
CA LEU A 167 16.07 18.28 0.30
C LEU A 167 16.22 18.52 -1.21
N LYS A 168 17.44 18.27 -1.70
CA LYS A 168 17.76 18.42 -3.12
C LYS A 168 17.17 17.30 -3.96
N SER A 169 17.18 17.51 -5.28
CA SER A 169 16.72 16.52 -6.23
C SER A 169 17.50 15.22 -6.06
N GLN A 170 16.77 14.13 -5.95
CA GLN A 170 17.31 12.78 -5.73
C GLN A 170 16.72 11.84 -6.77
N TYR A 171 17.50 10.83 -7.15
CA TYR A 171 17.10 9.85 -8.14
C TYR A 171 17.38 8.44 -7.64
N PHE A 172 16.37 7.59 -7.74
CA PHE A 172 16.47 6.16 -7.48
C PHE A 172 16.07 5.39 -8.72
N SER A 173 16.79 4.31 -9.04
CA SER A 173 16.46 3.44 -10.17
C SER A 173 17.00 2.03 -9.96
N ARG A 174 16.09 1.05 -9.91
CA ARG A 174 16.42 -0.37 -9.71
C ARG A 174 15.43 -1.27 -10.43
N VAL A 175 15.92 -2.41 -10.89
CA VAL A 175 15.06 -3.58 -11.16
C VAL A 175 14.62 -4.09 -9.79
N ILE A 176 13.32 -4.29 -9.62
CA ILE A 176 12.72 -4.62 -8.34
C ILE A 176 12.37 -6.11 -8.33
N ASP A 177 13.07 -6.85 -7.49
CA ASP A 177 12.72 -8.20 -7.08
C ASP A 177 12.45 -8.24 -5.57
N GLU A 178 12.14 -9.43 -5.03
CA GLU A 178 11.83 -9.63 -3.62
C GLU A 178 13.00 -9.21 -2.71
N GLU A 179 14.24 -9.50 -3.09
CA GLU A 179 15.44 -9.19 -2.29
C GLU A 179 15.71 -7.68 -2.26
N VAL A 180 15.66 -7.03 -3.42
CA VAL A 180 15.81 -5.57 -3.54
C VAL A 180 14.70 -4.86 -2.77
N PHE A 181 13.46 -5.33 -2.89
CA PHE A 181 12.34 -4.74 -2.17
C PHE A 181 12.54 -4.85 -0.66
N GLU A 182 12.82 -6.04 -0.13
CA GLU A 182 12.96 -6.26 1.30
C GLU A 182 14.12 -5.47 1.91
N LYS A 183 15.26 -5.38 1.22
CA LYS A 183 16.46 -4.73 1.75
C LYS A 183 16.51 -3.22 1.54
N GLU A 184 16.09 -2.74 0.37
CA GLU A 184 16.29 -1.35 -0.05
C GLU A 184 15.02 -0.50 0.00
N ILE A 185 13.82 -1.10 0.02
CA ILE A 185 12.55 -0.35 -0.13
C ILE A 185 11.64 -0.51 1.09
N ALA A 186 11.41 -1.75 1.53
CA ALA A 186 10.54 -2.03 2.66
C ALA A 186 10.84 -1.21 3.94
N PRO A 187 12.11 -0.96 4.33
CA PRO A 187 12.43 -0.17 5.53
C PRO A 187 12.38 1.35 5.33
N CYS A 188 12.09 1.84 4.12
CA CYS A 188 12.01 3.28 3.86
C CYS A 188 10.69 3.85 4.39
N ARG A 189 10.80 4.67 5.44
CA ARG A 189 9.65 5.33 6.07
C ARG A 189 9.12 6.50 5.24
N THR A 190 7.83 6.75 5.36
CA THR A 190 7.20 7.99 4.88
C THR A 190 7.80 9.22 5.57
N PHE A 191 7.68 10.38 4.91
CA PHE A 191 8.08 11.65 5.46
C PHE A 191 7.20 12.77 4.88
N CYS A 192 7.14 13.89 5.59
CA CYS A 192 6.69 15.16 5.05
C CYS A 192 7.54 16.29 5.65
N LEU A 193 7.48 17.47 5.04
CA LEU A 193 8.13 18.66 5.60
C LEU A 193 7.38 19.10 6.87
N GLU A 194 8.09 19.71 7.82
CA GLU A 194 7.49 20.16 9.08
C GLU A 194 6.27 21.07 8.86
N LYS A 195 6.35 22.00 7.91
CA LYS A 195 5.23 22.88 7.55
C LYS A 195 4.00 22.08 7.09
N GLU A 196 4.22 21.05 6.29
CA GLU A 196 3.17 20.18 5.77
C GLU A 196 2.52 19.35 6.89
N ALA A 197 3.33 18.84 7.83
CA ALA A 197 2.85 18.17 9.02
C ALA A 197 1.97 19.09 9.88
N GLN A 198 2.42 20.34 10.11
CA GLN A 198 1.65 21.33 10.86
C GLN A 198 0.32 21.66 10.19
N GLU A 199 0.26 21.73 8.86
CA GLU A 199 -0.99 21.93 8.11
C GLU A 199 -1.95 20.76 8.29
N LEU A 200 -1.47 19.51 8.22
CA LEU A 200 -2.27 18.32 8.49
C LEU A 200 -2.81 18.31 9.92
N ILE A 201 -1.96 18.59 10.91
CA ILE A 201 -2.35 18.66 12.34
C ILE A 201 -3.43 19.72 12.57
N ARG A 202 -3.27 20.92 12.00
CA ARG A 202 -4.30 21.98 12.08
C ARG A 202 -5.62 21.57 11.42
N GLY A 203 -5.56 20.73 10.38
CA GLY A 203 -6.72 20.12 9.73
C GLY A 203 -7.34 18.95 10.49
N GLY A 204 -6.81 18.58 11.66
CA GLY A 204 -7.29 17.44 12.45
C GLY A 204 -6.85 16.07 11.93
N LEU A 205 -5.83 16.03 11.07
CA LEU A 205 -5.16 14.83 10.56
C LEU A 205 -3.77 14.67 11.19
N GLY A 206 -3.09 13.57 10.92
CA GLY A 206 -1.74 13.31 11.45
C GLY A 206 -1.72 13.02 12.95
N LYS A 207 -2.85 12.59 13.53
CA LYS A 207 -3.01 12.36 14.97
C LYS A 207 -2.20 11.18 15.49
N GLY A 208 -1.85 10.23 14.63
CA GLY A 208 -1.01 9.08 14.96
C GLY A 208 0.46 9.26 14.58
N ALA A 209 0.84 10.40 14.00
CA ALA A 209 2.22 10.71 13.68
C ALA A 209 3.00 11.07 14.96
N ASN A 210 4.20 10.49 15.12
CA ASN A 210 5.10 10.70 16.26
C ASN A 210 6.45 11.25 15.82
#